data_AF-A0A9W6VYR2-F1
#
_entry.id   AF-A0A9W6VYR2-F1
#
_cell.length_a   1.000
_cell.length_b   1.000
_cell.length_c   1.000
_cell.angle_alpha   90.00
_cell.angle_beta   90.00
_cell.angle_gamma   90.00
#
_symmetry.space_group_name_H-M   'P 1'
#
loop_
_entity.id
_entity.type
_entity.pdbx_description
1 polymer ?
#
loop_
_entity_poly.entity_id
_entity_poly.type
_entity_poly.pdbx_seq_one_letter_code
_entity_poly.pdbx_strand_id
1 'polypeptide(L)' 'MATWIGRAFHGALFEWSARATPAAEAVPNEFGRRAAASLETVVWRGRRVRVPPLDLRLAVARRRGLTDRAEVIRGLMP' A
#
# COMPACT_ATOMS: atom_id res chain seq x y z
N MET A 1 12.23 8.77 1.98
CA MET A 1 11.78 10.11 2.41
C MET A 1 11.14 10.82 1.23
N ALA A 2 10.32 11.85 1.45
CA ALA A 2 9.78 12.70 0.39
C ALA A 2 10.32 14.12 0.58
N THR A 3 10.55 14.86 -0.50
CA THR A 3 11.07 16.24 -0.40
C THR A 3 9.95 17.29 -0.35
N TRP A 4 8.68 16.87 -0.50
CA TRP A 4 7.53 17.75 -0.33
C TRP A 4 6.34 16.97 0.23
N ILE A 5 5.63 17.58 1.17
CA ILE A 5 4.44 17.01 1.81
C ILE A 5 3.34 18.08 1.75
N GLY A 6 2.13 17.69 1.41
CA GLY A 6 0.96 18.57 1.40
C GLY A 6 -0.22 17.92 2.12
N ARG A 7 -1.12 18.77 2.61
CA ARG A 7 -2.35 18.36 3.26
C ARG A 7 -3.49 19.31 2.91
N ALA A 8 -4.70 18.78 2.76
CA ALA A 8 -5.92 19.55 2.53
C ALA A 8 -7.10 18.88 3.24
N PHE A 9 -8.14 19.66 3.56
CA PHE A 9 -9.38 19.15 4.11
C PHE A 9 -10.58 19.51 3.23
N HIS A 10 -11.34 18.50 2.81
CA HIS A 10 -12.64 18.69 2.15
C HIS A 10 -13.54 17.49 2.47
N GLY A 11 -14.19 17.51 3.64
CA GLY A 11 -14.98 16.38 4.15
C GLY A 11 -14.15 15.15 4.57
N ALA A 12 -12.88 15.12 4.21
CA ALA A 12 -11.86 14.17 4.65
C ALA A 12 -10.50 14.88 4.69
N LEU A 13 -9.57 14.37 5.51
CA LEU A 13 -8.17 14.77 5.48
C LEU A 13 -7.47 14.07 4.32
N PHE A 14 -6.93 14.85 3.40
CA PHE A 14 -6.07 14.39 2.31
C PHE A 14 -4.63 14.72 2.67
N GLU A 15 -3.77 13.71 2.74
CA GLU A 15 -2.33 13.87 2.91
C GLU A 15 -1.62 13.26 1.70
N TRP A 16 -0.62 13.95 1.17
CA TRP A 16 0.18 13.44 0.06
C TRP A 16 1.65 13.80 0.22
N SER A 17 2.49 12.93 -0.33
CA SER A 17 3.93 13.13 -0.43
C SER A 17 4.30 13.22 -1.91
N ALA A 18 5.10 14.21 -2.30
CA ALA A 18 5.64 14.31 -3.65
C ALA A 18 7.17 14.25 -3.64
N ARG A 19 7.74 13.92 -4.82
CA ARG A 19 9.18 13.74 -5.00
C ARG A 19 9.73 12.73 -3.98
N ALA A 20 9.15 11.53 -3.97
CA ALA A 20 9.65 10.43 -3.16
C ALA A 20 11.08 10.11 -3.59
N THR A 21 12.00 10.09 -2.62
CA THR A 21 13.39 9.66 -2.83
C THR A 21 13.44 8.13 -2.90
N PRO A 22 14.50 7.53 -3.49
CA PRO A 22 14.66 6.07 -3.51
C PRO A 22 14.56 5.42 -2.11
N ALA A 23 14.96 6.14 -1.06
CA ALA A 23 14.81 5.68 0.32
C ALA A 23 13.34 5.48 0.77
N ALA A 24 12.36 6.10 0.11
CA ALA A 24 10.94 5.83 0.36
C ALA A 24 10.48 4.44 -0.14
N GLU A 25 11.17 3.90 -1.16
CA GLU A 25 10.89 2.59 -1.76
C GLU A 25 11.73 1.48 -1.12
N ALA A 26 12.69 1.82 -0.25
CA ALA A 26 13.61 0.87 0.38
C ALA A 26 12.94 -0.10 1.36
N VAL A 27 11.72 0.21 1.78
CA VAL A 27 10.93 -0.56 2.74
C VAL A 27 9.60 -0.93 2.12
N PRO A 28 9.02 -2.09 2.47
CA PRO A 28 7.69 -2.46 1.99
C PRO A 28 6.69 -1.34 2.25
N ASN A 29 6.00 -0.93 1.19
CA ASN A 29 4.91 0.03 1.19
C ASN A 29 3.86 -0.41 0.16
N GLU A 30 2.59 -0.11 0.42
CA GLU A 30 1.49 -0.32 -0.55
C GLU A 30 1.36 0.87 -1.54
N PHE A 31 2.20 1.89 -1.37
CA PHE A 31 2.10 3.20 -2.03
C PHE A 31 3.46 3.60 -2.59
N GLY A 32 3.67 3.37 -3.88
CA GLY A 32 4.96 3.64 -4.51
C GLY A 32 5.03 3.08 -5.92
N ARG A 33 6.13 3.36 -6.61
CA ARG A 33 6.39 2.85 -7.97
C ARG A 33 6.47 1.34 -7.98
N ARG A 34 7.10 0.74 -6.95
CA ARG A 34 7.24 -0.72 -6.85
C ARG A 34 5.86 -1.39 -6.69
N ALA A 35 5.04 -0.88 -5.77
CA ALA A 35 3.68 -1.36 -5.55
C ALA A 35 2.80 -1.18 -6.81
N ALA A 36 2.91 -0.02 -7.46
CA ALA A 36 2.16 0.30 -8.68
C ALA A 36 2.52 -0.63 -9.86
N ALA A 37 3.78 -1.05 -9.95
CA ALA A 37 4.25 -1.95 -11.01
C ALA A 37 3.76 -3.40 -10.83
N SER A 38 3.35 -3.78 -9.62
CA SER A 38 2.94 -5.15 -9.29
C SER A 38 1.45 -5.27 -8.95
N LEU A 39 0.62 -4.30 -9.33
CA LEU A 39 -0.82 -4.33 -9.00
C LEU A 39 -1.53 -5.49 -9.71
N GLU A 40 -2.34 -6.20 -8.94
CA GLU A 40 -3.22 -7.26 -9.42
C GLU A 40 -4.61 -6.68 -9.71
N THR A 41 -5.30 -7.23 -10.71
CA THR A 41 -6.69 -6.87 -10.99
C THR A 41 -7.62 -7.90 -10.36
N VAL A 42 -8.51 -7.45 -9.48
CA VAL A 42 -9.57 -8.26 -8.89
C VAL A 42 -10.94 -7.76 -9.33
N VAL A 43 -11.92 -8.67 -9.37
CA VAL A 43 -13.33 -8.31 -9.59
C VAL A 43 -13.99 -8.16 -8.23
N TRP A 44 -14.44 -6.96 -7.90
CA TRP A 44 -15.15 -6.67 -6.66
C TRP A 44 -16.48 -6.00 -6.96
N ARG A 45 -17.59 -6.66 -6.59
CA ARG A 45 -18.97 -6.19 -6.87
C ARG A 45 -19.17 -5.81 -8.36
N GLY A 46 -18.67 -6.65 -9.26
CA GLY A 46 -18.74 -6.42 -10.71
C GLY A 46 -17.77 -5.36 -11.26
N ARG A 47 -16.94 -4.73 -10.41
CA ARG A 47 -15.97 -3.70 -10.82
C ARG A 47 -14.56 -4.26 -10.83
N ARG A 48 -13.78 -3.94 -11.86
CA ARG A 48 -12.35 -4.26 -11.92
C ARG A 48 -11.58 -3.25 -11.08
N VAL A 49 -10.94 -3.72 -10.02
CA VAL A 49 -10.15 -2.89 -9.10
C VAL A 49 -8.70 -3.37 -9.14
N ARG A 50 -7.77 -2.42 -9.19
CA ARG A 50 -6.34 -2.73 -9.07
C ARG A 50 -5.92 -2.63 -7.61
N VAL A 51 -5.33 -3.69 -7.07
CA VAL A 51 -4.92 -3.77 -5.67
C VAL A 51 -3.47 -4.25 -5.54
N PRO A 52 -2.74 -3.86 -4.48
CA PRO A 52 -1.43 -4.45 -4.20
C PRO A 52 -1.53 -5.96 -3.93
N PRO A 53 -0.53 -6.74 -4.35
CA PRO A 53 -0.53 -8.20 -4.19
C PRO A 53 -0.40 -8.59 -2.71
N LEU A 54 -0.91 -9.77 -2.35
CA LEU A 54 -1.03 -10.20 -0.94
C LEU A 54 0.32 -10.32 -0.22
N ASP A 55 1.38 -10.72 -0.92
CA ASP A 55 2.74 -10.82 -0.39
C ASP A 55 3.28 -9.44 0.07
N LEU A 56 3.06 -8.40 -0.73
CA LEU A 56 3.42 -7.03 -0.39
C LEU A 56 2.60 -6.52 0.80
N ARG A 57 1.31 -6.81 0.83
CA ARG A 57 0.42 -6.44 1.94
C ARG A 57 0.81 -7.16 3.24
N LEU A 58 1.24 -8.41 3.15
CA LEU A 58 1.78 -9.18 4.28
C LEU A 58 3.06 -8.55 4.82
N ALA A 59 4.00 -8.20 3.93
CA ALA A 59 5.26 -7.55 4.31
C ALA A 59 5.02 -6.20 5.01
N VAL A 60 4.05 -5.40 4.52
CA VAL A 60 3.65 -4.14 5.16
C VAL A 60 3.01 -4.37 6.52
N ALA A 61 2.09 -5.33 6.64
CA ALA A 61 1.43 -5.65 7.91
C ALA A 61 2.44 -6.08 8.99
N ARG A 62 3.36 -6.99 8.64
CA ARG A 62 4.44 -7.44 9.53
C ARG A 62 5.31 -6.27 9.99
N ARG A 63 5.74 -5.42 9.07
CA ARG A 63 6.58 -4.24 9.39
C ARG A 63 5.88 -3.27 10.33
N ARG A 64 4.55 -3.12 10.22
CA ARG A 64 3.76 -2.23 11.08
C ARG A 64 3.32 -2.87 12.40
N GLY A 65 3.70 -4.11 12.68
CA GLY A 65 3.29 -4.83 13.89
C GLY A 65 1.80 -5.21 13.90
N LEU A 66 1.15 -5.29 12.74
CA LEU A 66 -0.28 -5.62 12.62
C LEU A 66 -0.47 -7.14 12.58
N THR A 67 -0.20 -7.81 13.71
CA THR A 67 -0.12 -9.28 13.80
C THR A 67 -1.38 -9.97 13.31
N ASP A 68 -2.57 -9.60 13.82
CA ASP A 68 -3.84 -10.23 13.43
C ASP A 68 -4.10 -10.11 11.92
N ARG A 69 -3.79 -8.94 11.36
CA ARG A 69 -3.93 -8.71 9.91
C ARG A 69 -2.94 -9.56 9.12
N ALA A 70 -1.71 -9.73 9.61
CA ALA A 70 -0.72 -10.57 8.97
C ALA A 70 -1.10 -12.06 9.01
N GLU A 71 -1.74 -12.53 10.08
CA GLU A 71 -2.32 -13.89 10.16
C GLU A 71 -3.41 -14.09 9.11
N VAL A 72 -4.39 -13.17 9.05
CA VAL A 72 -5.48 -13.25 8.07
C VAL A 72 -4.94 -13.26 6.64
N ILE A 73 -4.00 -12.36 6.31
CA ILE A 73 -3.42 -12.32 4.96
C ILE A 73 -2.70 -13.63 4.63
N ARG A 74 -1.91 -14.17 5.57
CA ARG A 74 -1.20 -15.44 5.37
C ARG A 74 -2.16 -16.59 5.10
N GLY A 75 -3.29 -16.66 5.81
CA GLY A 75 -4.30 -17.70 5.59
C GLY A 75 -5.03 -17.60 4.24
N LEU A 76 -4.91 -16.47 3.53
CA LEU A 76 -5.45 -16.27 2.18
C LEU A 76 -4.43 -16.55 1.08
N MET A 77 -3.16 -16.75 1.44
CA MET A 77 -2.13 -17.12 0.49
C MET A 77 -2.16 -18.64 0.25
N PRO A 78 -1.91 -19.10 -0.99
CA PRO A 78 -1.87 -20.52 -1.33
C PRO A 78 -0.70 -21.26 -0.68
#